data_AF-A0A951JM91-F1
#
_entry.id   AF-A0A951JM91-F1
#
_cell.length_a   1.000
_cell.length_b   1.000
_cell.length_c   1.000
_cell.angle_alpha   90.00
_cell.angle_beta   90.00
_cell.angle_gamma   90.00
#
_symmetry.space_group_name_H-M   'P 1'
#
loop_
_entity.id
_entity.type
_entity.pdbx_description
1 polymer ?
#
loop_
_entity_poly.entity_id
_entity_poly.type
_entity_poly.pdbx_seq_one_letter_code
_entity_poly.pdbx_strand_id
1 'polypeptide(L)'
;MSETDPPRRPHQGASPTQLRLIRLSLLLPVVVFGGIVSVMVQRDPPRAPELARPLLMVNLAYLVGAMAGILYFQRRHAAEPDRQRRTTLNVVAWALGESTALFGAVHYLLVGSPVPYLVGLCMLVASFVLVPVRD
;
A
#
# COMPACT_ATOMS: atom_id res chain seq x y z
N MET A 1 -23.11 -40.34 20.46
CA MET A 1 -23.38 -38.90 20.48
C MET A 1 -22.73 -38.33 19.23
N SER A 2 -23.51 -38.06 18.19
CA SER A 2 -22.99 -37.53 16.92
C SER A 2 -22.98 -36.01 17.03
N GLU A 3 -21.78 -35.43 17.06
CA GLU A 3 -21.56 -33.99 17.07
C GLU A 3 -21.81 -33.47 15.64
N THR A 4 -22.96 -32.86 15.43
CA THR A 4 -23.30 -32.20 14.16
C THR A 4 -22.42 -30.97 14.00
N ASP A 5 -21.30 -31.12 13.29
CA ASP A 5 -20.48 -30.00 12.81
C ASP A 5 -21.38 -29.08 11.96
N PRO A 6 -21.63 -27.83 12.36
CA PRO A 6 -22.46 -26.93 11.58
C PRO A 6 -21.85 -26.76 10.18
N PRO A 7 -22.66 -26.66 9.12
CA PRO A 7 -22.14 -26.52 7.77
C PRO A 7 -21.24 -25.29 7.69
N ARG A 8 -19.93 -25.50 7.43
CA ARG A 8 -18.99 -24.41 7.15
C ARG A 8 -19.60 -23.57 6.04
N ARG A 9 -19.99 -22.33 6.37
CA ARG A 9 -20.48 -21.39 5.36
C ARG A 9 -19.42 -21.35 4.27
N PRO A 10 -19.77 -21.52 2.99
CA PRO A 10 -18.79 -21.37 1.92
C PRO A 10 -18.14 -20.01 2.11
N HIS A 11 -16.81 -19.99 2.26
CA HIS A 11 -16.05 -18.78 2.47
C HIS A 11 -16.21 -17.90 1.23
N GLN A 12 -17.20 -17.02 1.25
CA GLN A 12 -17.45 -16.07 0.19
C GLN A 12 -16.32 -15.03 0.26
N GLY A 13 -15.43 -15.03 -0.72
CA GLY A 13 -14.42 -13.99 -0.89
C GLY A 13 -15.05 -12.59 -0.93
N ALA A 14 -14.26 -11.54 -0.68
CA ALA A 14 -14.79 -10.19 -0.60
C ALA A 14 -15.50 -9.78 -1.90
N SER A 15 -16.58 -9.02 -1.78
CA SER A 15 -17.29 -8.50 -2.95
C SER A 15 -16.44 -7.45 -3.69
N PRO A 16 -16.68 -7.24 -4.99
CA PRO A 16 -15.99 -6.19 -5.75
C PRO A 16 -16.15 -4.80 -5.13
N THR A 17 -17.34 -4.52 -4.56
CA THR A 17 -17.61 -3.28 -3.82
C THR A 17 -16.74 -3.16 -2.58
N GLN A 18 -16.59 -4.23 -1.79
CA GLN A 18 -15.70 -4.24 -0.62
C GLN A 18 -14.24 -3.97 -1.02
N LEU A 19 -13.76 -4.58 -2.10
CA LEU A 19 -12.40 -4.35 -2.59
C LEU A 19 -12.17 -2.91 -3.06
N ARG A 20 -13.16 -2.28 -3.70
CA ARG A 20 -13.10 -0.85 -4.06
C ARG A 20 -13.05 0.03 -2.81
N LEU A 21 -13.86 -0.26 -1.80
CA LEU A 21 -13.82 0.46 -0.52
C LEU A 21 -12.47 0.32 0.17
N ILE A 22 -11.86 -0.87 0.15
CA ILE A 22 -10.51 -1.09 0.68
C ILE A 22 -9.47 -0.22 -0.05
N ARG A 23 -9.52 -0.15 -1.38
CA ARG A 23 -8.59 0.73 -2.13
C ARG A 23 -8.75 2.20 -1.74
N LEU A 24 -9.99 2.66 -1.60
CA LEU A 24 -10.26 4.03 -1.16
C LEU A 24 -9.78 4.26 0.27
N SER A 25 -9.94 3.29 1.17
CA SER A 25 -9.46 3.39 2.55
C SER A 25 -7.95 3.35 2.66
N LEU A 26 -7.24 2.78 1.68
CA LEU A 26 -5.76 2.82 1.61
C LEU A 26 -5.27 4.13 0.94
N LEU A 27 -5.97 4.62 -0.08
CA LEU A 27 -5.57 5.83 -0.81
C LEU A 27 -5.84 7.11 -0.02
N LEU A 28 -7.02 7.22 0.59
CA LEU A 28 -7.47 8.46 1.22
C LEU A 28 -6.54 8.91 2.35
N PRO A 29 -6.12 8.05 3.31
CA PRO A 29 -5.20 8.46 4.36
C PRO A 29 -3.85 8.92 3.82
N VAL A 30 -3.31 8.26 2.78
CA VAL A 30 -2.03 8.63 2.15
C VAL A 30 -2.08 10.02 1.51
N VAL A 31 -3.18 10.33 0.81
CA VAL A 31 -3.37 11.64 0.19
C VAL A 31 -3.56 12.72 1.23
N VAL A 32 -4.41 12.48 2.23
CA VAL A 32 -4.66 13.42 3.33
C VAL A 32 -3.37 13.68 4.12
N PHE A 33 -2.63 12.63 4.47
CA PHE A 33 -1.37 12.76 5.20
C PHE A 33 -0.31 13.53 4.40
N GLY A 34 -0.13 13.21 3.13
CA GLY A 34 0.80 13.96 2.26
C GLY A 34 0.40 15.43 2.10
N GLY A 35 -0.90 15.72 2.02
CA GLY A 35 -1.41 17.09 2.01
C GLY A 35 -1.09 17.86 3.28
N ILE A 36 -1.30 17.25 4.45
CA ILE A 36 -0.94 17.82 5.75
C ILE A 36 0.57 18.09 5.81
N VAL A 37 1.39 17.11 5.43
CA VAL A 37 2.86 17.27 5.39
C VAL A 37 3.28 18.40 4.47
N SER A 38 2.65 18.53 3.29
CA SER A 38 2.96 19.61 2.35
C SER A 38 2.70 20.99 2.94
N VAL A 39 1.57 21.18 3.63
CA VAL A 39 1.25 22.44 4.32
C VAL A 39 2.24 22.70 5.47
N MET A 40 2.64 21.68 6.22
CA MET A 40 3.60 21.82 7.31
C MET A 40 4.99 22.23 6.81
N VAL A 41 5.52 21.57 5.77
CA VAL A 41 6.84 21.86 5.20
C VAL A 41 6.90 23.24 4.54
N GLN A 42 5.78 23.77 4.04
CA GLN A 42 5.71 25.13 3.52
C GLN A 42 5.77 26.20 4.62
N ARG A 43 5.36 25.86 5.86
CA ARG A 43 5.31 26.79 6.99
C ARG A 43 6.56 26.75 7.84
N ASP A 44 7.10 25.56 8.07
CA ASP A 44 8.23 25.32 8.95
C ASP A 44 9.41 24.74 8.17
N PRO A 45 10.66 25.09 8.53
CA PRO A 45 11.84 24.46 7.93
C PRO A 45 11.87 22.95 8.20
N PRO A 46 12.50 22.14 7.33
CA PRO A 46 12.64 20.70 7.52
C PRO A 46 13.32 20.37 8.87
N ARG A 47 12.81 19.34 9.55
CA ARG A 47 13.20 19.01 10.93
C ARG A 47 14.56 18.31 11.05
N ALA A 48 14.97 17.58 10.00
CA ALA A 48 16.18 16.76 10.02
C ALA A 48 16.83 16.69 8.62
N PRO A 49 17.26 17.83 8.04
CA PRO A 49 17.86 17.87 6.70
C PRO A 49 19.14 17.03 6.59
N GLU A 50 19.90 16.85 7.68
CA GLU A 50 21.09 16.01 7.73
C GLU A 50 20.80 14.52 7.47
N LEU A 51 19.56 14.08 7.68
CA LEU A 51 19.13 12.70 7.41
C LEU A 51 18.72 12.46 5.95
N ALA A 52 18.84 13.46 5.07
CA ALA A 52 18.44 13.35 3.66
C ALA A 52 19.00 12.10 2.97
N ARG A 53 20.32 11.89 3.08
CA ARG A 53 21.03 10.79 2.42
C ARG A 53 20.68 9.41 3.00
N PRO A 54 20.75 9.18 4.33
CA PRO A 54 20.38 7.87 4.88
C PRO A 54 18.89 7.56 4.64
N LEU A 55 17.99 8.54 4.80
CA LEU A 55 16.56 8.33 4.51
C LEU A 55 16.31 8.02 3.04
N LEU A 56 17.06 8.62 2.11
CA LEU A 56 16.95 8.27 0.69
C LEU A 56 17.32 6.81 0.44
N MET A 57 18.39 6.30 1.07
CA MET A 57 18.81 4.90 0.93
C MET A 57 17.75 3.94 1.48
N VAL A 58 17.16 4.26 2.63
CA VAL A 58 16.06 3.48 3.20
C VAL A 58 14.83 3.52 2.29
N ASN A 59 14.48 4.69 1.74
CA ASN A 59 13.38 4.81 0.78
C ASN A 59 13.61 3.97 -0.47
N LEU A 60 14.84 3.96 -1.02
CA LEU A 60 15.18 3.12 -2.17
C LEU A 60 15.07 1.64 -1.83
N ALA A 61 15.57 1.20 -0.67
CA ALA A 61 15.42 -0.17 -0.21
C ALA A 61 13.94 -0.56 -0.06
N TYR A 62 13.14 0.32 0.53
CA TYR A 62 11.70 0.13 0.70
C TYR A 62 10.97 0.04 -0.65
N LEU A 63 11.31 0.94 -1.58
CA LEU A 63 10.76 0.96 -2.92
C LEU A 63 11.05 -0.33 -3.69
N VAL A 64 12.31 -0.79 -3.67
CA VAL A 64 12.71 -2.03 -4.34
C VAL A 64 12.02 -3.23 -3.68
N GLY A 65 11.97 -3.28 -2.35
CA GLY A 65 11.30 -4.33 -1.60
C GLY A 65 9.79 -4.39 -1.89
N ALA A 66 9.11 -3.23 -1.88
CA ALA A 66 7.70 -3.13 -2.20
C ALA A 66 7.42 -3.52 -3.65
N MET A 67 8.24 -3.07 -4.61
CA MET A 67 8.12 -3.45 -6.02
C MET A 67 8.25 -4.97 -6.19
N ALA A 68 9.29 -5.58 -5.60
CA ALA A 68 9.49 -7.02 -5.64
C ALA A 68 8.32 -7.77 -5.00
N GLY A 69 7.82 -7.29 -3.86
CA GLY A 69 6.66 -7.86 -3.16
C GLY A 69 5.39 -7.77 -3.99
N ILE A 70 5.07 -6.61 -4.56
CA ILE A 70 3.90 -6.40 -5.43
C ILE A 70 3.97 -7.34 -6.64
N LEU A 71 5.11 -7.44 -7.31
CA LEU A 71 5.29 -8.36 -8.45
C LEU A 71 5.15 -9.82 -8.03
N TYR A 72 5.70 -10.19 -6.87
CA TYR A 72 5.55 -11.54 -6.32
C TYR A 72 4.07 -11.86 -6.04
N PHE A 73 3.36 -10.98 -5.34
CA PHE A 73 1.94 -11.18 -5.01
C PHE A 73 1.05 -11.14 -6.26
N GLN A 74 1.38 -10.32 -7.26
CA GLN A 74 0.69 -10.31 -8.55
C GLN A 74 0.81 -11.67 -9.25
N ARG A 75 2.02 -12.22 -9.34
CA ARG A 75 2.25 -13.55 -9.92
C ARG A 75 1.52 -14.64 -9.13
N ARG A 76 1.57 -14.56 -7.80
CA ARG A 76 0.91 -15.54 -6.94
C ARG A 76 -0.62 -15.48 -7.03
N HIS A 77 -1.19 -14.28 -7.15
CA HIS A 77 -2.61 -14.04 -7.38
C HIS A 77 -3.08 -14.68 -8.69
N ALA A 78 -2.31 -14.53 -9.77
CA ALA A 78 -2.65 -15.12 -11.08
C ALA A 78 -2.70 -16.65 -11.06
N ALA A 79 -1.94 -17.30 -10.17
CA ALA A 79 -1.89 -18.75 -10.02
C ALA A 79 -2.84 -19.31 -8.94
N GLU A 80 -3.50 -18.47 -8.15
CA GLU A 80 -4.28 -18.92 -6.99
C GLU A 80 -5.76 -19.19 -7.36
N PRO A 81 -6.25 -20.44 -7.24
CA PRO A 81 -7.64 -20.77 -7.57
C PRO A 81 -8.64 -20.25 -6.52
N ASP A 82 -8.24 -20.19 -5.25
CA ASP A 82 -9.11 -19.76 -4.16
C ASP A 82 -9.35 -18.23 -4.20
N ARG A 83 -10.63 -17.84 -4.28
CA ARG A 83 -11.05 -16.43 -4.32
C ARG A 83 -10.72 -15.66 -3.04
N GLN A 84 -10.82 -16.32 -1.87
CA GLN A 84 -10.50 -15.68 -0.60
C GLN A 84 -9.00 -15.41 -0.50
N ARG A 85 -8.16 -16.39 -0.86
CA ARG A 85 -6.70 -16.19 -0.87
C ARG A 85 -6.30 -15.11 -1.87
N ARG A 86 -6.88 -15.08 -3.07
CA ARG A 86 -6.68 -14.00 -4.04
C ARG A 86 -6.98 -12.62 -3.46
N THR A 87 -8.10 -12.49 -2.73
CA THR A 87 -8.45 -11.25 -2.04
C THR A 87 -7.36 -10.82 -1.06
N THR A 88 -6.90 -11.72 -0.21
CA THR A 88 -5.83 -11.42 0.76
C THR A 88 -4.55 -10.99 0.05
N LEU A 89 -4.13 -11.70 -1.00
CA LEU A 89 -2.94 -11.34 -1.79
C LEU A 89 -3.06 -9.93 -2.38
N ASN A 90 -4.26 -9.55 -2.85
CA ASN A 90 -4.51 -8.22 -3.39
C ASN A 90 -4.37 -7.13 -2.33
N VAL A 91 -4.98 -7.32 -1.16
CA VAL A 91 -4.90 -6.37 -0.05
C VAL A 91 -3.45 -6.20 0.42
N VAL A 92 -2.70 -7.30 0.52
CA VAL A 92 -1.28 -7.25 0.92
C VAL A 92 -0.44 -6.50 -0.13
N ALA A 93 -0.64 -6.76 -1.42
CA ALA A 93 0.06 -6.04 -2.47
C ALA A 93 -0.24 -4.52 -2.43
N TRP A 94 -1.49 -4.15 -2.20
CA TRP A 94 -1.87 -2.74 -2.07
C TRP A 94 -1.30 -2.08 -0.83
N ALA A 95 -1.27 -2.79 0.31
CA ALA A 95 -0.68 -2.30 1.56
C ALA A 95 0.84 -2.05 1.43
N LEU A 96 1.55 -2.83 0.61
CA LEU A 96 2.96 -2.55 0.28
C LEU A 96 3.15 -1.23 -0.49
N GLY A 97 2.23 -0.92 -1.40
CA GLY A 97 2.21 0.37 -2.07
C GLY A 97 1.94 1.52 -1.09
N GLU A 98 0.97 1.33 -0.20
CA GLU A 98 0.58 2.32 0.80
C GLU A 98 1.73 2.62 1.76
N SER A 99 2.36 1.58 2.31
CA SER A 99 3.48 1.74 3.25
C SER A 99 4.66 2.49 2.63
N THR A 100 4.94 2.24 1.34
CA THR A 100 5.96 2.96 0.58
C THR A 100 5.62 4.45 0.46
N ALA A 101 4.37 4.79 0.15
CA ALA A 101 3.91 6.17 0.06
C ALA A 101 3.98 6.89 1.42
N LEU A 102 3.54 6.24 2.50
CA LEU A 102 3.60 6.81 3.86
C LEU A 102 5.04 7.04 4.31
N PHE A 103 5.94 6.10 4.02
CA PHE A 103 7.36 6.29 4.35
C PHE A 103 7.97 7.46 3.56
N GLY A 104 7.60 7.61 2.28
CA GLY A 104 7.97 8.77 1.48
C GLY A 104 7.40 10.08 2.02
N ALA A 105 6.19 10.09 2.58
CA ALA A 105 5.62 11.26 3.25
C ALA A 105 6.37 11.62 4.54
N VAL A 106 6.84 10.63 5.31
CA VAL A 106 7.73 10.89 6.47
C VAL A 106 9.06 11.48 6.02
N HIS A 107 9.65 10.98 4.93
CA HIS A 107 10.83 11.61 4.33
C HIS A 107 10.54 13.08 3.98
N TYR A 108 9.41 13.34 3.31
CA TYR A 108 9.03 14.70 2.92
C TYR A 108 8.91 15.62 4.14
N LEU A 109 8.28 15.15 5.22
CA LEU A 109 8.16 15.90 6.47
C LEU A 109 9.51 16.23 7.12
N LEU A 110 10.45 15.28 7.11
CA LEU A 110 11.74 15.44 7.80
C LEU A 110 12.76 16.24 6.99
N VAL A 111 12.80 16.03 5.68
CA VAL A 111 13.86 16.51 4.79
C VAL A 111 13.38 17.62 3.87
N GLY A 112 12.07 17.76 3.66
CA GLY A 112 11.47 18.77 2.80
C GLY A 112 11.40 18.40 1.32
N SER A 113 11.93 17.24 0.92
CA SER A 113 11.84 16.75 -0.47
C SER A 113 10.56 15.93 -0.70
N PRO A 114 9.68 16.32 -1.64
CA PRO A 114 8.44 15.58 -1.93
C PRO A 114 8.66 14.35 -2.82
N VAL A 115 9.85 14.20 -3.42
CA VAL A 115 10.09 13.17 -4.45
C VAL A 115 9.82 11.74 -3.94
N PRO A 116 10.32 11.31 -2.77
CA PRO A 116 10.05 9.95 -2.28
C PRO A 116 8.56 9.69 -2.02
N TYR A 117 7.83 10.70 -1.53
CA TYR A 117 6.38 10.63 -1.37
C TYR A 117 5.67 10.41 -2.71
N LEU A 118 5.99 11.21 -3.72
CA LEU A 118 5.36 11.09 -5.04
C LEU A 118 5.68 9.75 -5.71
N VAL A 119 6.92 9.27 -5.59
CA VAL A 119 7.30 7.95 -6.09
C VAL A 119 6.51 6.85 -5.39
N GLY A 120 6.38 6.91 -4.06
CA GLY A 120 5.56 5.96 -3.31
C GLY A 120 4.07 6.03 -3.65
N LEU A 121 3.53 7.23 -3.87
CA LEU A 121 2.15 7.42 -4.32
C LEU A 121 1.91 6.81 -5.71
N CYS A 122 2.84 7.02 -6.64
CA CYS A 122 2.81 6.37 -7.95
C CYS A 122 2.88 4.84 -7.82
N MET A 123 3.67 4.30 -6.89
CA MET A 123 3.73 2.87 -6.61
C MET A 123 2.40 2.33 -6.07
N LEU A 124 1.75 3.05 -5.14
CA LEU A 124 0.41 2.70 -4.65
C LEU A 124 -0.60 2.64 -5.79
N VAL A 125 -0.66 3.67 -6.64
CA VAL A 125 -1.56 3.70 -7.80
C VAL A 125 -1.23 2.57 -8.77
N ALA A 126 0.05 2.33 -9.06
CA ALA A 126 0.48 1.23 -9.91
C ALA A 126 0.05 -0.13 -9.32
N SER A 127 0.10 -0.32 -8.00
CA SER A 127 -0.36 -1.55 -7.34
C SER A 127 -1.85 -1.81 -7.59
N PHE A 128 -2.69 -0.75 -7.62
CA PHE A 128 -4.11 -0.87 -7.95
C PHE A 128 -4.35 -1.29 -9.40
N VAL A 129 -3.48 -0.86 -10.32
CA VAL A 129 -3.57 -1.21 -11.74
C VAL A 129 -3.05 -2.64 -11.98
N LEU A 130 -1.89 -2.98 -11.43
CA LEU A 130 -1.23 -4.27 -11.61
C LEU A 130 -2.00 -5.41 -10.94
N VAL A 131 -2.68 -5.12 -9.84
CA VAL A 131 -3.46 -6.09 -9.06
C VAL A 131 -4.93 -5.64 -9.03
N PRO A 132 -5.68 -5.81 -10.14
CA PRO A 132 -7.03 -5.28 -10.32
C PRO A 132 -8.08 -5.99 -9.44
N VAL A 133 -9.16 -5.28 -9.11
CA VAL A 133 -10.41 -5.91 -8.65
C VAL A 133 -11.00 -6.63 -9.86
N ARG A 134 -10.94 -7.97 -9.87
CA ARG A 134 -11.60 -8.81 -10.87
C ARG A 134 -12.75 -9.57 -10.23
N ASP A 135 -13.86 -9.61 -10.93
CA ASP A 135 -15.06 -10.35 -10.54
C ASP A 135 -14.82 -11.87 -10.57
#